data_AF-A0A924YXD1-F1
#
_entry.id   AF-A0A924YXD1-F1
#
_cell.length_a   1.000
_cell.length_b   1.000
_cell.length_c   1.000
_cell.angle_alpha   90.00
_cell.angle_beta   90.00
_cell.angle_gamma   90.00
#
_symmetry.space_group_name_H-M   'P 1'
#
loop_
_entity.id
_entity.type
_entity.pdbx_description
1 polymer ?
#
loop_
_entity_poly.entity_id
_entity_poly.type
_entity_poly.pdbx_seq_one_letter_code
_entity_poly.pdbx_strand_id
1 'polypeptide(L)'
;MVVGSIDVDKLFDADAYWRAGDCPWTFFAFPTSLADEHGLPLDDDAKRLLAELQCRGIQVGIWADAIAENTTYFACPKEDIQRVNAAVAELEEQSVIEKGFCAKHSEHLFSLQVPGTNGTVVVLTGVTPLRCRR
;
A
#
# COMPACT_ATOMS: atom_id res chain seq x y z
N MET A 1 -22.16 1.87 4.86
CA MET A 1 -21.25 3.03 4.85
C MET A 1 -20.66 3.10 3.46
N VAL A 2 -20.92 4.17 2.70
CA VAL A 2 -20.31 4.37 1.39
C VAL A 2 -18.88 4.82 1.65
N VAL A 3 -17.91 3.96 1.36
CA VAL A 3 -16.51 4.35 1.38
C VAL A 3 -16.33 5.37 0.25
N GLY A 4 -15.81 6.55 0.60
CA GLY A 4 -15.62 7.65 -0.35
C GLY A 4 -14.72 7.21 -1.50
N SER A 5 -14.97 7.72 -2.70
CA SER A 5 -14.05 7.52 -3.83
C SER A 5 -12.66 8.04 -3.47
N ILE A 6 -11.61 7.31 -3.86
CA ILE A 6 -10.22 7.74 -3.69
C ILE A 6 -10.01 9.01 -4.48
N ASP A 7 -9.57 10.07 -3.81
CA ASP A 7 -9.18 11.34 -4.42
C ASP A 7 -7.70 11.27 -4.82
N VAL A 8 -7.44 10.93 -6.09
CA VAL A 8 -6.10 10.68 -6.63
C VAL A 8 -5.21 11.93 -6.52
N ASP A 9 -5.78 13.13 -6.68
CA ASP A 9 -5.07 14.40 -6.56
C ASP A 9 -4.59 14.70 -5.13
N LYS A 10 -5.18 14.05 -4.12
CA LYS A 10 -4.78 14.18 -2.71
C LYS A 10 -3.86 13.07 -2.22
N LEU A 11 -3.48 12.14 -3.10
CA LEU A 11 -2.54 11.11 -2.73
C LEU A 11 -1.17 11.73 -2.44
N PHE A 12 -0.52 11.19 -1.43
CA PHE A 12 0.85 11.55 -1.08
C PHE A 12 1.80 11.17 -2.22
N ASP A 13 2.59 12.14 -2.67
CA ASP A 13 3.61 11.94 -3.69
C ASP A 13 4.86 11.29 -3.07
N ALA A 14 4.84 9.96 -3.02
CA ALA A 14 5.93 9.16 -2.49
C ALA A 14 7.23 9.32 -3.32
N ASP A 15 7.10 9.58 -4.62
CA ASP A 15 8.21 9.85 -5.53
C ASP A 15 8.94 11.14 -5.18
N ALA A 16 8.18 12.23 -4.99
CA ALA A 16 8.73 13.53 -4.59
C ALA A 16 9.39 13.44 -3.20
N TYR A 17 8.77 12.73 -2.26
CA TYR A 17 9.32 12.50 -0.93
C TYR A 17 10.64 11.71 -0.97
N TRP A 18 10.70 10.67 -1.80
CA TRP A 18 11.93 9.92 -2.08
C TRP A 18 13.03 10.78 -2.69
N ARG A 19 12.70 11.58 -3.71
CA ARG A 19 13.64 12.51 -4.37
C ARG A 19 14.16 13.59 -3.43
N ALA A 20 13.37 14.01 -2.44
CA ALA A 20 13.80 14.93 -1.38
C ALA A 20 14.83 14.31 -0.42
N GLY A 21 15.02 13.00 -0.46
CA GLY A 21 16.03 12.27 0.30
C GLY A 21 15.49 11.42 1.45
N ASP A 22 14.16 11.34 1.60
CA ASP A 22 13.50 10.57 2.65
C ASP A 22 12.81 9.32 2.08
N CYS A 23 13.01 8.16 2.72
CA CYS A 23 12.32 6.90 2.36
C CYS A 23 10.88 6.93 2.87
N PRO A 24 9.86 6.88 1.99
CA PRO A 24 8.47 6.63 2.37
C PRO A 24 8.36 5.30 3.15
N TRP A 25 7.39 5.21 4.06
CA TRP A 25 7.09 3.95 4.72
C TRP A 25 6.00 3.22 3.97
N THR A 26 6.23 1.94 3.66
CA THR A 26 5.29 1.09 2.94
C THR A 26 4.62 0.10 3.88
N PHE A 27 3.34 -0.20 3.63
CA PHE A 27 2.53 -1.08 4.49
C PHE A 27 1.65 -2.07 3.74
N PHE A 28 1.49 -1.87 2.43
CA PHE A 28 0.74 -2.76 1.55
C PHE A 28 1.51 -2.86 0.23
N ALA A 29 1.51 -4.03 -0.39
CA ALA A 29 2.21 -4.27 -1.65
C ALA A 29 1.37 -5.15 -2.57
N PHE A 30 1.40 -4.87 -3.86
CA PHE A 30 0.72 -5.67 -4.85
C PHE A 30 1.47 -5.63 -6.19
N PRO A 31 1.27 -6.62 -7.08
CA PRO A 31 1.84 -6.61 -8.41
C PRO A 31 1.43 -5.35 -9.20
N THR A 32 2.38 -4.68 -9.85
CA THR A 32 2.08 -3.54 -10.75
C THR A 32 1.16 -3.97 -11.91
N SER A 33 1.17 -5.25 -12.30
CA SER A 33 0.22 -5.81 -13.28
C SER A 33 -1.25 -5.80 -12.82
N LEU A 34 -1.49 -5.66 -11.52
CA LEU A 34 -2.81 -5.51 -10.91
C LEU A 34 -3.10 -4.06 -10.54
N ALA A 35 -2.33 -3.11 -11.06
CA ALA A 35 -2.60 -1.68 -10.94
C ALA A 35 -3.37 -1.16 -12.16
N ASP A 36 -4.23 -0.17 -11.97
CA ASP A 36 -4.83 0.61 -13.04
C ASP A 36 -3.89 1.70 -13.58
N GLU A 37 -4.38 2.53 -14.50
CA GLU A 37 -3.62 3.64 -15.11
C GLU A 37 -3.16 4.71 -14.09
N HIS A 38 -3.79 4.75 -12.92
CA HIS A 38 -3.45 5.65 -11.81
C HIS A 38 -2.57 4.98 -10.75
N GLY A 39 -2.17 3.73 -10.96
CA GLY A 39 -1.39 2.96 -10.00
C GLY A 39 -2.23 2.42 -8.83
N LEU A 40 -3.56 2.52 -8.87
CA LEU A 40 -4.43 1.97 -7.84
C LEU A 40 -4.63 0.47 -8.08
N PRO A 41 -4.71 -0.36 -7.03
CA PRO A 41 -4.97 -1.78 -7.21
C PRO A 41 -6.34 -1.96 -7.85
N LEU A 42 -6.49 -2.93 -8.75
CA LEU A 42 -7.79 -3.30 -9.33
C LEU A 42 -8.73 -3.94 -8.30
N ASP A 43 -8.18 -4.39 -7.17
CA ASP A 43 -8.87 -5.02 -6.05
C ASP A 43 -9.69 -4.01 -5.22
N ASP A 44 -10.98 -4.29 -5.06
CA ASP A 44 -11.93 -3.40 -4.36
C ASP A 44 -11.62 -3.28 -2.86
N ASP A 45 -11.14 -4.32 -2.21
CA ASP A 45 -10.82 -4.29 -0.76
C ASP A 45 -9.58 -3.43 -0.48
N ALA A 46 -8.56 -3.51 -1.33
CA ALA A 46 -7.37 -2.67 -1.27
C ALA A 46 -7.71 -1.20 -1.58
N LYS A 47 -8.57 -0.93 -2.57
CA LYS A 47 -9.11 0.42 -2.81
C LYS A 47 -9.86 0.94 -1.59
N ARG A 48 -10.68 0.09 -0.98
CA ARG A 48 -11.46 0.45 0.21
C ARG A 48 -10.57 0.81 1.39
N LEU A 49 -9.50 0.05 1.64
CA LEU A 49 -8.50 0.38 2.65
C LEU A 49 -7.90 1.76 2.41
N LEU A 50 -7.46 2.04 1.18
CA LEU A 50 -6.83 3.32 0.83
C LEU A 50 -7.79 4.51 1.03
N ALA A 51 -9.04 4.35 0.58
CA ALA A 51 -10.08 5.36 0.75
C ALA A 51 -10.41 5.63 2.22
N GLU A 52 -10.48 4.60 3.07
CA GLU A 52 -10.71 4.76 4.51
C GLU A 52 -9.57 5.55 5.18
N LEU A 53 -8.31 5.24 4.83
CA LEU A 53 -7.15 5.97 5.33
C LEU A 53 -7.17 7.45 4.89
N GLN A 54 -7.51 7.70 3.62
CA GLN A 54 -7.63 9.06 3.10
C GLN A 54 -8.78 9.85 3.76
N CYS A 55 -9.93 9.19 4.00
CA CYS A 55 -11.09 9.78 4.67
C CYS A 55 -10.78 10.21 6.11
N ARG A 56 -9.86 9.49 6.78
CA ARG A 56 -9.34 9.81 8.12
C ARG A 56 -8.28 10.93 8.10
N GLY A 57 -7.99 11.51 6.93
CA GLY A 57 -7.01 12.58 6.75
C GLY A 57 -5.58 12.12 7.01
N ILE A 58 -5.28 10.85 6.73
CA ILE A 58 -3.92 10.29 6.80
C ILE A 58 -3.29 10.43 5.42
N GLN A 59 -2.04 10.90 5.36
CA GLN A 59 -1.37 11.02 4.08
C GLN A 59 -0.96 9.63 3.59
N VAL A 60 -1.63 9.17 2.54
CA VAL A 60 -1.36 7.88 1.89
C VAL A 60 -1.20 8.10 0.40
N GLY A 61 -0.32 7.33 -0.21
CA GLY A 61 0.06 7.47 -1.61
C GLY A 61 0.42 6.14 -2.22
N ILE A 62 0.62 6.18 -3.53
CA ILE A 62 1.07 5.03 -4.32
C ILE A 62 2.54 5.22 -4.65
N TRP A 63 3.33 4.17 -4.48
CA TRP A 63 4.74 4.16 -4.85
C TRP A 63 5.03 2.92 -5.69
N ALA A 64 5.18 3.11 -7.00
CA ALA A 64 5.38 2.02 -7.96
C ALA A 64 6.87 1.82 -8.28
N ASP A 65 7.26 0.55 -8.47
CA ASP A 65 8.58 0.13 -8.99
C ASP A 65 9.79 0.68 -8.23
N ALA A 66 9.60 1.12 -6.99
CA ALA A 66 10.62 1.81 -6.23
C ALA A 66 11.54 0.89 -5.42
N ILE A 67 10.97 -0.16 -4.82
CA ILE A 67 11.71 -1.10 -3.95
C ILE A 67 11.98 -2.42 -4.67
N ALA A 68 10.97 -2.94 -5.36
CA ALA A 68 11.08 -4.12 -6.20
C ALA A 68 10.43 -3.82 -7.56
N GLU A 69 11.05 -4.33 -8.62
CA GLU A 69 10.49 -4.25 -9.98
C GLU A 69 9.12 -4.94 -10.04
N ASN A 70 8.23 -4.39 -10.85
CA ASN A 70 6.85 -4.84 -11.05
C ASN A 70 6.03 -4.91 -9.76
N THR A 71 6.39 -4.11 -8.76
CA THR A 71 5.66 -4.03 -7.49
C THR A 71 5.22 -2.61 -7.20
N THR A 72 3.95 -2.47 -6.85
CA THR A 72 3.35 -1.23 -6.40
C THR A 72 3.05 -1.30 -4.91
N TYR A 73 3.35 -0.22 -4.20
CA TYR A 73 3.20 -0.13 -2.74
C TYR A 73 2.23 0.97 -2.36
N PHE A 74 1.50 0.76 -1.27
CA PHE A 74 0.94 1.88 -0.52
C PHE A 74 1.99 2.43 0.41
N ALA A 75 2.19 3.73 0.33
CA ALA A 75 3.22 4.46 1.04
C ALA A 75 2.62 5.62 1.85
N CYS A 76 3.25 5.96 2.96
CA CYS A 76 2.95 7.16 3.73
C CYS A 76 4.26 7.85 4.17
N PRO A 77 4.22 9.14 4.52
CA PRO A 77 5.36 9.78 5.18
C PRO A 77 5.60 9.14 6.55
N LYS A 78 6.83 9.24 7.05
CA LYS A 78 7.21 8.60 8.32
C LYS A 78 6.40 9.13 9.51
N GLU A 79 5.95 10.37 9.43
CA GLU A 79 5.15 11.06 10.44
C GLU A 79 3.78 10.41 10.64
N ASP A 80 3.22 9.81 9.58
CA ASP A 80 1.90 9.18 9.62
C ASP A 80 1.93 7.68 9.93
N ILE A 81 3.11 7.06 10.12
CA ILE A 81 3.23 5.61 10.39
C ILE A 81 2.35 5.18 11.57
N GLN A 82 2.38 5.92 12.67
CA GLN A 82 1.56 5.57 13.85
C GLN A 82 0.06 5.73 13.57
N ARG A 83 -0.32 6.74 12.77
CA ARG A 83 -1.72 6.98 12.39
C ARG A 83 -2.24 5.91 11.44
N VAL A 84 -1.44 5.49 10.47
CA VAL A 84 -1.76 4.35 9.58
C VAL A 84 -1.94 3.08 10.39
N ASN A 85 -0.98 2.72 11.25
CA ASN A 85 -1.07 1.50 12.05
C ASN A 85 -2.28 1.51 12.99
N ALA A 86 -2.57 2.65 13.64
CA ALA A 86 -3.75 2.79 14.48
C ALA A 86 -5.06 2.66 13.68
N ALA A 87 -5.14 3.28 12.49
CA ALA A 87 -6.31 3.18 11.64
C ALA A 87 -6.54 1.77 11.11
N VAL A 88 -5.47 1.08 10.67
CA VAL A 88 -5.56 -0.32 10.24
C VAL A 88 -6.01 -1.20 11.41
N ALA A 89 -5.41 -1.06 12.59
CA ALA A 89 -5.80 -1.83 13.77
C ALA A 89 -7.26 -1.59 14.17
N GLU A 90 -7.75 -0.35 14.08
CA GLU A 90 -9.14 -0.01 14.36
C GLU A 90 -10.10 -0.64 13.32
N LEU A 91 -9.73 -0.60 12.04
CA LEU A 91 -10.51 -1.24 10.97
C LEU A 91 -10.57 -2.77 11.15
N GLU A 92 -9.48 -3.38 11.63
CA GLU A 92 -9.43 -4.80 11.99
C GLU A 92 -10.32 -5.10 13.20
N GLU A 93 -10.28 -4.27 14.25
CA GLU A 93 -11.10 -4.42 15.46
C GLU A 93 -12.59 -4.28 15.15
N GLN A 94 -12.95 -3.35 14.28
CA GLN A 94 -14.32 -3.14 13.81
C GLN A 94 -14.78 -4.20 12.79
N SER A 95 -13.93 -5.18 12.46
CA SER A 95 -14.19 -6.20 11.44
C SER A 95 -14.55 -5.62 10.06
N VAL A 96 -14.06 -4.41 9.75
CA VAL A 96 -14.18 -3.79 8.42
C VAL A 96 -13.22 -4.45 7.45
N ILE A 97 -12.03 -4.83 7.94
CA ILE A 97 -11.03 -5.63 7.24
C ILE A 97 -10.61 -6.80 8.14
N GLU A 98 -10.05 -7.87 7.56
CA GLU A 98 -9.59 -9.00 8.35
C GLU A 98 -8.32 -8.70 9.15
N LYS A 99 -8.09 -9.43 10.24
CA LYS A 99 -6.84 -9.29 11.00
C LYS A 99 -5.64 -9.72 10.17
N GLY A 100 -4.64 -8.86 10.09
CA GLY A 100 -3.47 -9.01 9.24
C GLY A 100 -3.79 -8.77 7.76
N PHE A 101 -4.85 -8.02 7.44
CA PHE A 101 -5.32 -7.78 6.07
C PHE A 101 -4.18 -7.36 5.16
N CYS A 102 -3.39 -6.35 5.56
CA CYS A 102 -2.36 -5.82 4.68
C CYS A 102 -1.34 -6.89 4.24
N ALA A 103 -0.89 -7.74 5.17
CA ALA A 103 0.08 -8.79 4.85
C ALA A 103 -0.56 -9.92 4.02
N LYS A 104 -1.66 -10.49 4.51
CA LYS A 104 -2.32 -11.62 3.86
C LYS A 104 -2.87 -11.28 2.48
N HIS A 105 -3.44 -10.08 2.34
CA HIS A 105 -4.04 -9.65 1.09
C HIS A 105 -2.97 -9.27 0.08
N SER A 106 -1.84 -8.69 0.52
CA SER A 106 -0.65 -8.56 -0.34
C SER A 106 -0.21 -9.93 -0.86
N GLU A 107 -0.02 -10.91 0.04
CA GLU A 107 0.33 -12.29 -0.33
C GLU A 107 -0.66 -12.91 -1.31
N HIS A 108 -1.97 -12.69 -1.08
CA HIS A 108 -3.02 -13.16 -1.97
C HIS A 108 -2.87 -12.54 -3.36
N LEU A 109 -2.72 -11.22 -3.48
CA LEU A 109 -2.57 -10.53 -4.76
C LEU A 109 -1.31 -10.99 -5.51
N PHE A 110 -0.20 -11.24 -4.81
CA PHE A 110 0.99 -11.84 -5.43
C PHE A 110 0.76 -13.29 -5.86
N SER A 111 -0.05 -14.07 -5.14
CA SER A 111 -0.39 -15.44 -5.54
C SER A 111 -1.27 -15.52 -6.80
N LEU A 112 -2.04 -14.45 -7.08
CA LEU A 112 -2.83 -14.32 -8.30
C LEU A 112 -1.96 -14.04 -9.54
N GLN A 113 -0.70 -13.68 -9.34
CA GLN A 113 0.28 -13.51 -10.40
C GLN A 113 0.67 -14.89 -10.94
N VAL A 114 0.07 -15.28 -12.06
CA VAL A 114 0.28 -16.57 -12.74
C VAL A 114 1.78 -16.76 -13.08
N PRO A 115 2.36 -17.95 -12.88
CA PRO A 115 3.78 -18.20 -13.10
C PRO A 115 4.12 -18.15 -14.60
N GLY A 116 4.59 -16.98 -15.05
CA GLY A 116 5.18 -16.75 -16.36
C GLY A 116 6.36 -15.78 -16.35
N THR A 117 6.59 -15.08 -15.23
CA THR A 117 7.70 -14.15 -15.06
C THR A 117 8.48 -14.54 -13.81
N ASN A 118 9.75 -14.90 -14.01
CA ASN A 118 10.72 -15.20 -12.96
C ASN A 118 11.01 -13.95 -12.11
N GLY A 119 10.07 -13.52 -11.28
CA GLY A 119 10.26 -12.49 -10.28
C GLY A 119 10.30 -13.13 -8.90
N THR A 120 11.41 -12.99 -8.17
CA THR A 120 11.48 -13.39 -6.77
C THR A 120 10.45 -12.59 -5.97
N VAL A 121 9.39 -13.26 -5.50
CA VAL A 121 8.41 -12.66 -4.59
C VAL A 121 9.07 -12.47 -3.21
N VAL A 122 9.49 -11.25 -2.91
CA VAL A 122 9.92 -10.88 -1.56
C VAL A 122 8.66 -10.61 -0.74
N VAL A 123 8.13 -11.66 -0.11
CA VAL A 123 7.03 -11.51 0.85
C VAL A 123 7.57 -10.75 2.06
N LEU A 124 7.04 -9.54 2.28
CA LEU A 124 7.33 -8.74 3.47
C LEU A 124 6.57 -9.33 4.65
N THR A 125 7.04 -10.47 5.15
CA THR A 125 6.55 -11.01 6.41
C THR A 125 7.09 -10.16 7.56
N GLY A 126 6.26 -9.22 8.00
CA GLY A 126 6.53 -8.35 9.15
C GLY A 126 6.64 -6.88 8.76
N VAL A 127 6.03 -6.02 9.58
CA VAL A 127 6.11 -4.54 9.63
C VAL A 127 7.54 -4.03 9.84
N THR A 128 8.47 -4.51 9.02
CA THR A 128 9.87 -4.13 9.05
C THR A 128 10.05 -3.01 8.03
N PRO A 129 10.59 -1.85 8.42
CA PRO A 129 10.85 -0.78 7.47
C PRO A 129 11.83 -1.31 6.41
N LEU A 130 11.33 -1.44 5.19
CA LEU A 130 12.18 -1.69 4.03
C LEU A 130 13.17 -0.53 3.92
N ARG A 131 14.45 -0.80 4.20
CA ARG A 131 15.50 0.19 3.93
C ARG A 131 15.60 0.33 2.43
N CYS A 132 15.07 1.41 1.90
CA CYS A 132 15.37 1.85 0.55
C CYS A 132 16.90 1.91 0.38
N ARG A 133 17.48 1.08 -0.48
CA ARG A 133 18.91 1.19 -0.83
C ARG A 133 19.08 2.47 -1.63
N ARG A 134 19.89 3.39 -1.10
CA ARG A 134 20.33 4.60 -1.78
C ARG A 134 21.47 4.28 -2.73
#